data_AF-A0A9Q3CMX5-F1
#
_entry.id   AF-A0A9Q3CMX5-F1
#
_cell.length_a   1.000
_cell.length_b   1.000
_cell.length_c   1.000
_cell.angle_alpha   90.00
_cell.angle_beta   90.00
_cell.angle_gamma   90.00
#
_symmetry.space_group_name_H-M   'P 1'
#
loop_
_entity.id
_entity.type
_entity.pdbx_description
1 polymer ?
#
loop_
_entity_poly.entity_id
_entity_poly.type
_entity_poly.pdbx_seq_one_letter_code
_entity_poly.pdbx_strand_id
1 'polypeptide(L)'
;MLIFLNLPPSERLKPEKVYVSGMIPGPNEPTALQLNYLLIPLIKELKELWPGYHFSPTSTGPSGSFICVAILTAIADVVAMRKLTGFISHSVSQFYNFCTIHNAQIEQIGPQFHYKRSYQNRKSIIANCL
;
A
#
# COMPACT_ATOMS: atom_id res chain seq x y z
N MET A 1 -2.88 -3.00 -9.37
CA MET A 1 -2.02 -2.69 -10.52
C MET A 1 -0.65 -2.27 -10.01
N LEU A 2 0.43 -2.82 -10.56
CA LEU A 2 1.81 -2.45 -10.24
C LEU A 2 2.47 -1.85 -11.48
N ILE A 3 3.27 -0.81 -11.25
CA ILE A 3 3.98 -0.05 -12.28
C ILE A 3 5.48 -0.17 -12.02
N PHE A 4 6.26 -0.50 -13.04
CA PHE A 4 7.71 -0.57 -12.94
C PHE A 4 8.35 0.82 -13.03
N LEU A 5 8.84 1.32 -11.89
CA LEU A 5 9.42 2.67 -11.80
C LEU A 5 10.81 2.79 -12.46
N ASN A 6 11.46 1.65 -12.74
CA ASN A 6 12.73 1.58 -13.47
C ASN A 6 12.59 1.96 -14.95
N LEU A 7 11.36 1.97 -15.48
CA LEU A 7 11.09 2.41 -16.86
C LEU A 7 10.99 3.93 -16.95
N PRO A 8 11.34 4.53 -18.10
CA PRO A 8 11.14 5.96 -18.33
C PRO A 8 9.64 6.31 -18.27
N PRO A 9 9.26 7.56 -17.88
CA PRO A 9 7.87 7.94 -17.66
C PRO A 9 6.92 7.64 -18.83
N SER A 10 7.38 7.77 -20.07
CA SER A 10 6.60 7.50 -21.28
C SER A 10 6.22 6.02 -21.48
N GLU A 11 6.91 5.10 -20.80
CA GLU A 11 6.73 3.65 -20.97
C GLU A 11 5.93 3.00 -19.82
N ARG A 12 5.85 3.66 -18.66
CA ARG A 12 5.34 3.06 -17.40
C ARG A 12 3.89 2.59 -17.45
N LEU A 13 3.05 3.26 -18.23
CA LEU A 13 1.60 3.02 -18.29
C LEU A 13 1.15 2.30 -19.57
N LYS A 14 2.10 1.81 -20.37
CA LYS A 14 1.75 0.99 -21.52
C LYS A 14 1.16 -0.35 -21.05
N PRO A 15 0.10 -0.86 -21.70
CA PRO A 15 -0.56 -2.09 -21.26
C PRO A 15 0.40 -3.28 -21.08
N GLU A 16 1.42 -3.39 -21.93
CA GLU A 16 2.44 -4.45 -21.87
C GLU A 16 3.49 -4.27 -20.76
N LYS A 17 3.52 -3.11 -20.09
CA LYS A 17 4.46 -2.79 -19.00
C LYS A 17 3.77 -2.65 -17.63
N VAL A 18 2.49 -3.01 -17.55
CA VAL A 18 1.69 -2.93 -16.33
C VAL A 18 1.39 -4.33 -15.84
N TYR A 19 1.62 -4.59 -14.55
CA TYR A 19 1.29 -5.87 -13.93
C TYR A 19 -0.02 -5.78 -13.13
N VAL A 20 -1.02 -6.54 -13.53
CA VAL A 20 -2.31 -6.63 -12.82
C VAL A 20 -2.25 -7.78 -11.82
N SER A 21 -1.98 -7.46 -10.56
CA SER A 21 -1.85 -8.44 -9.48
C SER A 21 -3.18 -8.98 -8.92
N GLY A 22 -4.31 -8.36 -9.27
CA GLY A 22 -5.61 -8.75 -8.74
C GLY A 22 -6.73 -7.85 -9.23
N MET A 23 -7.95 -8.38 -9.18
CA MET A 23 -9.18 -7.67 -9.54
C MET A 23 -10.17 -7.79 -8.40
N ILE A 24 -10.82 -6.68 -8.07
CA ILE A 24 -11.86 -6.61 -7.04
C ILE A 24 -13.20 -6.77 -7.76
N PRO A 25 -13.98 -7.84 -7.50
CA PRO A 25 -15.28 -8.01 -8.13
C PRO A 25 -16.26 -6.96 -7.59
N GLY A 26 -17.10 -6.39 -8.47
CA GLY A 26 -18.24 -5.56 -8.09
C GLY A 26 -19.43 -6.40 -7.59
N PRO A 27 -20.57 -5.77 -7.26
CA PRO A 27 -20.89 -4.34 -7.43
C PRO A 27 -20.48 -3.45 -6.24
N ASN A 28 -20.22 -4.06 -5.07
CA ASN A 28 -19.95 -3.34 -3.84
C ASN A 28 -18.46 -3.24 -3.53
N GLU A 29 -18.10 -2.23 -2.75
CA GLU A 29 -16.74 -2.07 -2.26
C GLU A 29 -16.36 -3.23 -1.30
N PRO A 30 -15.16 -3.83 -1.43
CA PRO A 30 -14.75 -4.90 -0.54
C PRO A 30 -14.52 -4.38 0.89
N THR A 31 -14.78 -5.24 1.87
CA THR A 31 -14.32 -5.01 3.24
C THR A 31 -12.79 -5.08 3.29
N ALA A 32 -12.16 -4.52 4.33
CA ALA A 32 -10.71 -4.61 4.47
C ALA A 32 -10.23 -6.08 4.59
N LEU A 33 -11.04 -6.94 5.20
CA LEU A 33 -10.76 -8.38 5.28
C LEU A 33 -10.77 -9.03 3.89
N GLN A 34 -11.78 -8.72 3.07
CA GLN A 34 -11.86 -9.22 1.70
C GLN A 34 -10.69 -8.72 0.84
N LEU A 35 -10.32 -7.44 1.00
CA LEU A 35 -9.15 -6.88 0.34
C LEU A 35 -7.86 -7.60 0.76
N ASN A 36 -7.70 -7.96 2.02
CA ASN A 36 -6.53 -8.70 2.50
C ASN A 36 -6.40 -10.08 1.85
N TYR A 37 -7.49 -10.77 1.53
CA TYR A 37 -7.40 -12.05 0.80
C TYR A 37 -6.75 -11.88 -0.58
N LEU A 38 -6.93 -10.73 -1.23
CA LEU A 38 -6.27 -10.41 -2.50
C LEU A 38 -4.81 -9.96 -2.30
N LEU A 39 -4.52 -9.23 -1.22
CA LEU A 39 -3.20 -8.64 -1.00
C LEU A 39 -2.19 -9.59 -0.36
N ILE A 40 -2.61 -10.52 0.49
CA ILE A 40 -1.70 -11.42 1.22
C ILE A 40 -0.79 -12.23 0.28
N PRO A 41 -1.30 -12.86 -0.81
CA PRO A 41 -0.45 -13.58 -1.76
C PRO A 41 0.60 -12.66 -2.39
N LEU A 42 0.18 -11.48 -2.86
CA LEU A 42 1.08 -10.49 -3.46
C LEU A 42 2.15 -10.03 -2.46
N ILE A 43 1.77 -9.72 -1.21
CA ILE A 43 2.71 -9.29 -0.17
C ILE A 43 3.71 -10.41 0.14
N LYS A 44 3.28 -11.68 0.11
CA LYS A 44 4.17 -12.81 0.32
C LYS A 44 5.24 -12.89 -0.77
N GLU A 45 4.85 -12.82 -2.04
CA GLU A 45 5.78 -12.80 -3.18
C GLU A 45 6.75 -11.62 -3.08
N LEU A 46 6.24 -10.42 -2.78
CA LEU A 46 7.09 -9.23 -2.64
C LEU A 46 8.10 -9.35 -1.49
N LYS A 47 7.74 -10.03 -0.38
CA LYS A 47 8.66 -10.30 0.72
C LYS A 47 9.77 -11.27 0.32
N GLU A 48 9.48 -12.24 -0.53
CA GLU A 48 10.48 -13.17 -1.07
C GLU A 48 11.43 -12.44 -2.04
N LEU A 49 10.93 -11.48 -2.80
CA LEU A 49 11.73 -10.67 -3.75
C LEU A 49 12.50 -9.51 -3.08
N TRP A 50 12.17 -9.14 -1.85
CA TRP A 50 12.82 -8.03 -1.13
C TRP A 50 14.32 -8.24 -0.88
N PRO A 51 14.78 -9.36 -0.29
CA PRO A 51 16.21 -9.61 -0.09
C PRO A 51 16.97 -9.86 -1.41
N GLY A 52 16.23 -10.13 -2.48
CA GLY A 52 16.74 -10.41 -3.82
C GLY A 52 16.56 -11.87 -4.21
N TYR A 53 16.26 -12.10 -5.49
CA TYR A 53 15.96 -13.42 -6.04
C TYR A 53 16.71 -13.65 -7.35
N HIS A 54 17.29 -14.85 -7.49
CA HIS A 54 17.96 -15.29 -8.72
C HIS A 54 16.97 -16.05 -9.61
N PHE A 55 16.62 -15.43 -10.73
CA PHE A 55 15.87 -16.06 -11.80
C PHE A 55 16.79 -16.96 -12.62
N SER A 56 16.26 -18.12 -13.01
CA SER A 56 16.95 -19.06 -13.89
C SER A 56 17.25 -18.42 -15.26
N PRO A 57 18.28 -18.92 -15.95
CA PRO A 57 18.56 -18.53 -17.33
C PRO A 57 17.32 -18.58 -18.23
N THR A 58 17.15 -17.53 -19.02
CA THR A 58 16.12 -17.45 -20.07
C THR A 58 16.79 -17.39 -21.44
N SER A 59 16.03 -17.61 -22.51
CA SER A 59 16.56 -17.49 -23.88
C SER A 59 17.18 -16.11 -24.16
N THR A 60 16.73 -15.06 -23.48
CA THR A 60 17.23 -13.69 -23.59
C THR A 60 18.29 -13.34 -22.55
N GLY A 61 18.53 -14.22 -21.57
CA GLY A 61 19.43 -13.99 -20.44
C GLY A 61 20.06 -15.30 -19.97
N PRO A 62 21.06 -15.82 -20.68
CA PRO A 62 21.64 -17.15 -20.42
C PRO A 62 22.37 -17.27 -19.06
N SER A 63 22.68 -16.16 -18.41
CA SER A 63 23.28 -16.13 -17.07
C SER A 63 22.26 -16.05 -15.93
N GLY A 64 20.95 -16.05 -16.25
CA GLY A 64 19.91 -15.73 -15.28
C GLY A 64 19.89 -14.24 -14.94
N SER A 65 19.13 -13.87 -13.91
CA SER A 65 19.04 -12.47 -13.46
C SER A 65 18.80 -12.39 -11.98
N PHE A 66 19.52 -11.51 -11.29
CA PHE A 66 19.27 -11.20 -9.89
C PHE A 66 18.47 -9.90 -9.81
N ILE A 67 17.32 -9.93 -9.12
CA ILE A 67 16.50 -8.73 -8.93
C ILE A 67 16.06 -8.59 -7.48
N CYS A 68 15.92 -7.35 -7.03
CA CYS A 68 15.23 -7.00 -5.80
C CYS A 68 14.00 -6.15 -6.15
N VAL A 69 12.88 -6.39 -5.46
CA VAL A 69 11.63 -5.65 -5.71
C VAL A 69 11.21 -4.89 -4.45
N ALA A 70 10.84 -3.62 -4.65
CA ALA A 70 10.35 -2.74 -3.60
C ALA A 70 9.10 -1.99 -4.06
N ILE A 71 8.11 -1.83 -3.17
CA ILE A 71 6.98 -0.92 -3.37
C ILE A 71 7.35 0.43 -2.76
N LEU A 72 7.36 1.48 -3.60
CA LEU A 72 7.65 2.84 -3.15
C LEU A 72 6.39 3.63 -2.80
N THR A 73 5.31 3.44 -3.56
CA THR A 73 4.08 4.22 -3.39
C THR A 73 2.85 3.37 -3.72
N ALA A 74 1.74 3.72 -3.10
CA ALA A 74 0.42 3.21 -3.42
C ALA A 74 -0.47 4.41 -3.80
N ILE A 75 -1.18 4.29 -4.92
CA ILE A 75 -2.07 5.34 -5.44
C ILE A 75 -3.47 4.74 -5.51
N ALA A 76 -4.41 5.37 -4.81
CA ALA A 76 -5.83 5.10 -4.91
C ALA A 76 -6.61 6.34 -4.43
N ASP A 77 -7.94 6.31 -4.56
CA ASP A 77 -8.78 7.27 -3.84
C ASP A 77 -8.61 7.14 -2.31
N VAL A 78 -9.18 8.07 -1.56
CA VAL A 78 -9.00 8.15 -0.10
C VAL A 78 -9.52 6.91 0.62
N VAL A 79 -10.62 6.30 0.17
CA VAL A 79 -11.26 5.17 0.86
C VAL A 79 -10.46 3.89 0.61
N ALA A 80 -10.16 3.61 -0.64
CA ALA A 80 -9.33 2.47 -1.04
C ALA A 80 -7.92 2.59 -0.46
N MET A 81 -7.33 3.79 -0.42
CA MET A 81 -6.03 4.01 0.21
C MET A 81 -6.07 3.71 1.70
N ARG A 82 -7.14 4.11 2.39
CA ARG A 82 -7.29 3.85 3.82
C ARG A 82 -7.33 2.35 4.11
N LYS A 83 -8.07 1.57 3.31
CA LYS A 83 -8.13 0.10 3.41
C LYS A 83 -6.79 -0.56 3.05
N LEU A 84 -6.15 -0.14 1.96
CA LEU A 84 -4.90 -0.73 1.47
C LEU A 84 -3.72 -0.54 2.45
N THR A 85 -3.62 0.64 3.05
CA THR A 85 -2.47 1.00 3.92
C THR A 85 -2.71 0.76 5.40
N GLY A 86 -3.91 0.27 5.76
CA GLY A 86 -4.35 0.15 7.15
C GLY A 86 -4.33 1.52 7.83
N PHE A 87 -4.83 2.52 7.13
CA PHE A 87 -5.02 3.88 7.61
C PHE A 87 -6.43 3.99 8.19
N ILE A 88 -6.55 4.81 9.22
CA ILE A 88 -7.76 5.12 9.96
C ILE A 88 -8.88 5.57 9.01
N SER A 89 -10.11 5.13 9.25
CA SER A 89 -11.30 5.48 8.45
C SER A 89 -11.68 6.96 8.58
N HIS A 90 -12.47 7.49 7.65
CA HIS A 90 -13.07 8.82 7.77
C HIS A 90 -14.14 8.88 8.89
N SER A 91 -14.70 7.74 9.27
CA SER A 91 -15.76 7.66 10.28
C SER A 91 -15.29 7.93 11.71
N VAL A 92 -13.97 7.97 11.95
CA VAL A 92 -13.46 8.32 13.27
C VAL A 92 -13.02 9.77 13.34
N SER A 93 -13.00 10.25 14.56
CA SER A 93 -12.81 11.64 14.85
C SER A 93 -11.35 12.09 14.82
N GLN A 94 -10.40 11.19 14.53
CA GLN A 94 -8.99 11.54 14.35
C GLN A 94 -8.70 11.95 12.91
N PHE A 95 -7.97 13.05 12.77
CA PHE A 95 -7.74 13.71 11.49
C PHE A 95 -6.75 12.96 10.58
N TYR A 96 -5.66 12.45 11.17
CA TYR A 96 -4.54 11.90 10.41
C TYR A 96 -3.94 10.65 11.07
N ASN A 97 -3.29 9.80 10.28
CA ASN A 97 -2.79 8.48 10.73
C ASN A 97 -1.59 8.54 11.66
N PHE A 98 -0.74 9.54 11.47
CA PHE A 98 0.51 9.65 12.18
C PHE A 98 0.42 10.61 13.37
N CYS A 99 -0.67 11.40 13.46
CA CYS A 99 -0.90 12.29 14.59
C CYS A 99 -2.12 11.92 15.42
N THR A 100 -2.11 12.25 16.72
CA THR A 100 -3.27 12.04 17.62
C THR A 100 -4.30 13.17 17.59
N ILE A 101 -4.17 14.13 16.68
CA ILE A 101 -5.07 15.29 16.57
C ILE A 101 -6.49 14.83 16.22
N HIS A 102 -7.45 15.37 16.95
CA HIS A 102 -8.87 15.19 16.72
C HIS A 102 -9.38 16.24 15.71
N ASN A 103 -10.41 15.92 14.93
CA ASN A 103 -11.00 16.83 13.94
C ASN A 103 -11.41 18.18 14.55
N ALA A 104 -11.82 18.18 15.83
CA ALA A 104 -12.16 19.38 16.59
C ALA A 104 -10.96 20.30 16.89
N GLN A 105 -9.72 19.85 16.66
CA GLN A 105 -8.48 20.54 17.01
C GLN A 105 -7.58 20.77 15.78
N ILE A 106 -8.13 20.70 14.57
CA ILE A 106 -7.36 20.90 13.32
C ILE A 106 -6.72 22.29 13.28
N GLU A 107 -7.32 23.30 13.91
CA GLU A 107 -6.76 24.65 13.97
C GLU A 107 -5.52 24.76 14.88
N GLN A 108 -5.25 23.74 15.70
CA GLN A 108 -4.13 23.70 16.64
C GLN A 108 -2.92 22.95 16.06
N ILE A 109 -2.65 23.08 14.75
CA ILE A 109 -1.48 22.47 14.10
C ILE A 109 -0.28 23.41 14.24
N GLY A 110 0.76 22.96 14.95
CA GLY A 110 2.02 23.69 15.10
C GLY A 110 3.17 22.79 15.60
N PRO A 111 4.44 23.20 15.47
CA PRO A 111 5.60 22.43 15.92
C PRO A 111 5.54 22.09 17.42
N GLN A 112 4.97 22.97 18.23
CA GLN A 112 4.77 22.78 19.68
C GLN A 112 3.81 21.62 20.02
N PHE A 113 3.05 21.16 19.03
CA PHE A 113 1.99 20.17 19.13
C PHE A 113 2.45 18.85 18.50
N HIS A 114 3.52 18.28 19.05
CA HIS A 114 4.09 17.00 18.62
C HIS A 114 3.22 15.82 19.08
N TYR A 115 2.29 15.43 18.22
CA TYR A 115 1.31 14.39 18.53
C TYR A 115 1.61 13.06 17.87
N LYS A 116 2.81 12.49 18.02
CA LYS A 116 3.16 11.24 17.33
C LYS A 116 2.29 10.07 17.83
N ARG A 117 1.56 9.42 16.93
CA ARG A 117 0.80 8.21 17.27
C ARG A 117 1.72 6.99 17.34
N SER A 118 1.60 6.20 18.41
CA SER A 118 2.30 4.90 18.52
C SER A 118 1.66 3.84 17.62
N TYR A 119 2.44 2.84 17.21
CA TYR A 119 1.93 1.72 16.41
C TYR A 119 0.81 0.95 17.11
N GLN A 120 0.95 0.69 18.41
CA GLN A 120 -0.06 -0.05 19.19
C GLN A 120 -1.39 0.72 19.26
N ASN A 121 -1.33 2.03 19.50
CA ASN A 121 -2.52 2.89 19.51
C ASN A 121 -3.16 2.98 18.12
N ARG A 122 -2.37 2.93 17.04
CA ARG A 122 -2.91 2.88 15.68
C ARG A 122 -3.66 1.57 15.45
N LYS A 123 -3.10 0.44 15.88
CA LYS A 123 -3.68 -0.89 15.70
C LYS A 123 -5.02 -1.04 16.43
N SER A 124 -5.14 -0.51 17.65
CA SER A 124 -6.41 -0.56 18.40
C SER A 124 -7.52 0.28 17.77
N ILE A 125 -7.20 1.48 17.26
CA ILE A 125 -8.19 2.33 16.56
C ILE A 125 -8.69 1.65 15.29
N ILE A 126 -7.77 1.07 14.49
CA ILE A 126 -8.14 0.38 13.24
C ILE A 126 -9.02 -0.84 13.55
N ALA A 127 -8.74 -1.59 14.62
CA ALA A 127 -9.57 -2.73 15.02
C ALA A 127 -11.03 -2.33 15.33
N ASN A 128 -11.26 -1.09 15.80
CA ASN A 128 -12.59 -0.56 16.06
C ASN A 128 -13.25 0.09 14.81
N CYS A 129 -12.53 0.19 13.69
CA CYS A 129 -13.02 0.75 12.42
C CYS A 129 -13.41 -0.31 11.39
N LEU A 130 -13.10 -1.59 11.67
CA LEU A 130 -13.37 -2.75 10.84
C LEU A 130 -14.70 -3.39 11.23
#